data_AF-A0A524HVQ2-F1
#
_entry.id   AF-A0A524HVQ2-F1
#
_cell.length_a   1.000
_cell.length_b   1.000
_cell.length_c   1.000
_cell.angle_alpha   90.00
_cell.angle_beta   90.00
_cell.angle_gamma   90.00
#
_symmetry.space_group_name_H-M   'P 1'
#
loop_
_entity.id
_entity.type
_entity.pdbx_description
1 polymer ?
#
loop_
_entity_poly.entity_id
_entity_poly.type
_entity_poly.pdbx_seq_one_letter_code
_entity_poly.pdbx_strand_id
1 'polypeptide(L)'
;METIALDFETACPEPGNACQIGLAWIEGMEVTRIEERYIRPRDMNFTFTWCHGISEEHVWDKPEFPEVLEEFRDDLNGALVLA
;
A
#
# COMPACT_ATOMS: atom_id res chain seq x y z
N MET A 1 -21.52 3.69 5.79
CA MET A 1 -20.37 4.33 5.13
C MET A 1 -19.16 3.56 5.60
N GLU A 2 -18.52 2.87 4.68
CA GLU A 2 -17.36 2.03 4.97
C GLU A 2 -16.15 2.94 5.20
N THR A 3 -15.36 2.66 6.23
CA THR A 3 -14.13 3.42 6.51
C THR A 3 -12.95 2.50 6.27
N ILE A 4 -11.99 2.94 5.46
CA ILE A 4 -10.78 2.17 5.14
C ILE A 4 -9.60 3.04 5.54
N ALA A 5 -8.78 2.53 6.47
CA ALA A 5 -7.48 3.11 6.74
C ALA A 5 -6.47 2.59 5.72
N LEU A 6 -5.61 3.46 5.21
CA LEU A 6 -4.50 3.07 4.34
C LEU A 6 -3.19 3.71 4.78
N ASP A 7 -2.10 3.00 4.53
CA ASP A 7 -0.74 3.49 4.75
C ASP A 7 0.20 2.91 3.68
N PHE A 8 1.29 3.62 3.40
CA PHE A 8 2.29 3.22 2.41
C PHE A 8 3.69 3.17 3.01
N GLU A 9 4.42 2.12 2.67
CA GLU A 9 5.88 2.14 2.75
C GLU A 9 6.46 2.62 1.42
N THR A 10 7.60 3.31 1.48
CA THR A 10 8.26 3.88 0.29
C THR A 10 9.70 3.40 0.19
N ALA A 11 10.16 3.12 -1.03
CA ALA A 11 11.54 2.66 -1.25
C ALA A 11 12.58 3.76 -0.94
N CYS A 12 12.25 5.01 -1.29
CA CYS A 12 13.13 6.17 -1.23
C CYS A 12 12.36 7.49 -1.01
N PRO A 13 13.04 8.63 -0.74
CA PRO A 13 12.40 9.91 -0.50
C PRO A 13 11.66 10.48 -1.72
N GLU A 14 12.02 10.05 -2.93
CA GLU A 14 11.43 10.55 -4.16
C GLU A 14 9.95 10.12 -4.27
N PRO A 15 9.02 11.06 -4.53
CA PRO A 15 7.60 10.76 -4.63
C PRO A 15 7.27 9.73 -5.72
N GLY A 16 6.28 8.88 -5.45
CA GLY A 16 5.80 7.87 -6.41
C GLY A 16 6.54 6.54 -6.36
N ASN A 17 7.36 6.32 -5.33
CA ASN A 17 8.10 5.08 -5.08
C ASN A 17 7.54 4.29 -3.89
N ALA A 18 6.20 4.18 -3.79
CA ALA A 18 5.59 3.25 -2.83
C ALA A 18 6.01 1.81 -3.14
N CYS A 19 6.39 1.06 -2.11
CA CYS A 19 6.83 -0.33 -2.23
C CYS A 19 5.93 -1.33 -1.49
N GLN A 20 5.01 -0.83 -0.66
CA GLN A 20 3.92 -1.60 -0.06
C GLN A 20 2.73 -0.69 0.21
N ILE A 21 1.53 -1.23 0.15
CA ILE A 21 0.31 -0.62 0.69
C ILE A 21 -0.31 -1.57 1.72
N GLY A 22 -0.71 -1.00 2.86
CA GLY A 22 -1.57 -1.66 3.85
C GLY A 22 -2.97 -1.04 3.83
N LEU A 23 -4.00 -1.88 3.95
CA LEU A 23 -5.41 -1.49 3.96
C LEU A 23 -6.10 -2.17 5.15
N ALA A 24 -6.86 -1.40 5.92
CA ALA A 24 -7.66 -1.91 7.04
C ALA A 24 -9.10 -1.39 6.96
N TRP A 25 -10.05 -2.31 6.85
CA TRP A 25 -11.47 -1.99 6.84
C TRP A 25 -11.97 -1.87 8.28
N ILE A 26 -12.69 -0.79 8.55
CA ILE A 26 -13.17 -0.43 9.88
C ILE A 26 -14.69 -0.33 9.84
N GLU A 27 -15.33 -1.16 10.65
CA GLU A 27 -16.77 -1.15 10.86
C GLU A 27 -17.06 -0.85 12.34
N GLY A 28 -17.75 0.26 12.59
CA GLY A 28 -17.93 0.74 13.96
C GLY A 28 -16.61 1.15 14.60
N MET A 29 -16.12 0.36 15.56
CA MET A 29 -14.85 0.59 16.26
C MET A 29 -13.91 -0.62 16.16
N GLU A 30 -14.15 -1.51 15.19
CA GLU A 30 -13.39 -2.75 15.02
C GLU A 30 -12.81 -2.83 13.62
N VAL A 31 -11.60 -3.41 13.52
CA VAL A 31 -10.98 -3.76 12.24
C VAL A 31 -11.49 -5.12 11.80
N THR A 32 -12.15 -5.17 10.65
CA THR A 32 -12.84 -6.38 10.16
C THR A 32 -12.06 -7.12 9.07
N ARG A 33 -11.20 -6.41 8.33
CA ARG A 33 -10.33 -6.96 7.29
C ARG A 33 -9.02 -6.19 7.24
N ILE A 34 -7.94 -6.90 6.98
CA ILE A 34 -6.61 -6.33 6.71
C ILE A 34 -6.11 -6.96 5.42
N GLU A 35 -5.62 -6.12 4.50
CA GLU A 35 -4.95 -6.55 3.29
C GLU A 35 -3.63 -5.80 3.15
N GLU A 36 -2.65 -6.46 2.54
CA GLU A 36 -1.40 -5.84 2.15
C GLU A 36 -0.99 -6.31 0.76
N ARG A 37 -0.33 -5.43 0.02
CA ARG A 37 0.30 -5.77 -1.26
C ARG A 37 1.67 -5.12 -1.36
N TYR A 38 2.63 -5.89 -1.84
CA TYR A 38 3.87 -5.33 -2.34
C TYR A 38 3.62 -4.63 -3.67
N ILE A 39 4.29 -3.50 -3.86
CA ILE A 39 4.21 -2.68 -5.06
C ILE A 39 5.61 -2.62 -5.64
N ARG A 40 5.73 -2.83 -6.95
CA ARG A 40 6.96 -2.55 -7.69
C ARG A 40 7.10 -1.03 -7.82
N PRO A 41 8.09 -0.39 -7.17
CA PRO A 41 8.29 1.06 -7.26
C PRO A 41 8.77 1.44 -8.66
N ARG A 42 8.67 2.73 -9.01
CA ARG A 42 9.15 3.25 -10.30
C ARG A 42 10.67 3.14 -10.41
N ASP A 43 11.36 3.42 -9.31
CA ASP A 43 12.81 3.33 -9.17
C ASP A 43 13.16 2.22 -8.17
N MET A 44 14.04 1.30 -8.57
CA MET A 44 14.58 0.24 -7.70
C MET A 44 15.73 0.75 -6.82
N ASN A 45 15.55 1.92 -6.20
CA ASN A 45 16.52 2.50 -5.28
C ASN A 45 15.96 2.44 -3.87
N PHE A 46 16.48 1.54 -3.03
CA PHE A 46 15.98 1.33 -1.68
C PHE A 46 16.90 1.98 -0.65
N THR A 47 16.46 3.11 -0.09
CA THR A 47 17.16 3.85 0.97
C THR A 47 16.45 3.79 2.32
N PHE A 48 15.21 3.30 2.34
CA PHE A 48 14.37 3.18 3.55
C PHE A 48 14.17 1.75 4.05
N THR A 49 14.88 0.76 3.48
CA THR A 49 14.86 -0.63 3.99
C THR A 49 15.12 -0.73 5.49
N TRP A 50 15.90 0.18 6.09
CA TRP A 50 16.15 0.17 7.53
C TRP A 50 14.91 0.51 8.38
N CYS A 51 13.92 1.21 7.82
CA CYS A 51 12.67 1.56 8.50
C CYS A 51 11.71 0.37 8.60
N HIS A 52 11.52 -0.34 7.47
CA HIS A 52 10.42 -1.30 7.29
C HIS A 52 10.87 -2.70 6.83
N GLY A 53 12.15 -2.89 6.48
CA GLY A 53 12.73 -4.19 6.11
C GLY A 53 12.49 -4.64 4.66
N ILE A 54 11.83 -3.82 3.84
CA ILE A 54 11.52 -4.15 2.43
C ILE A 54 12.69 -3.73 1.55
N SER A 55 13.07 -4.62 0.63
CA SER A 55 14.16 -4.46 -0.33
C SER A 55 13.69 -4.80 -1.76
N GLU A 56 14.55 -4.58 -2.75
CA GLU A 56 14.28 -4.89 -4.16
C GLU A 56 13.83 -6.35 -4.38
N GLU A 57 14.39 -7.30 -3.62
CA GLU A 57 14.10 -8.74 -3.78
C GLU A 57 12.64 -9.11 -3.43
N HIS A 58 11.97 -8.27 -2.65
CA HIS A 58 10.57 -8.47 -2.27
C HIS A 58 9.61 -8.00 -3.37
N VAL A 59 10.02 -7.04 -4.19
CA VAL A 59 9.12 -6.26 -5.07
C VAL A 59 9.41 -6.40 -6.56
N TRP A 60 10.58 -6.94 -6.96
CA TRP A 60 11.05 -6.93 -8.35
C TRP A 60 10.09 -7.58 -9.36
N ASP A 61 9.34 -8.58 -8.93
CA ASP A 61 8.37 -9.35 -9.73
C ASP A 61 6.91 -8.98 -9.42
N LYS A 62 6.67 -7.91 -8.65
CA LYS A 62 5.33 -7.51 -8.20
C LYS A 62 4.67 -6.52 -9.17
N PRO A 63 3.34 -6.33 -9.08
CA PRO A 63 2.64 -5.36 -9.90
C PRO A 63 3.01 -3.91 -9.54
N GLU A 64 2.81 -2.99 -10.47
CA GLU A 64 2.95 -1.55 -10.19
C GLU A 64 1.72 -1.01 -9.47
N PHE A 65 1.84 0.18 -8.85
CA PHE A 65 0.77 0.76 -8.04
C PHE A 65 -0.62 0.81 -8.72
N PRO A 66 -0.76 1.18 -10.01
CA PRO A 66 -2.07 1.21 -10.66
C PRO A 66 -2.75 -0.16 -10.72
N GLU A 67 -1.98 -1.24 -10.89
CA GLU A 67 -2.50 -2.60 -10.95
C GLU A 67 -2.96 -3.06 -9.56
N VAL A 68 -2.15 -2.78 -8.54
CA VAL A 68 -2.50 -3.05 -7.13
C VAL A 68 -3.76 -2.28 -6.72
N LEU A 69 -3.85 -1.00 -7.07
CA LEU A 69 -4.99 -0.17 -6.70
C LEU A 69 -6.29 -0.63 -7.38
N GLU A 70 -6.20 -1.14 -8.62
CA GLU A 70 -7.36 -1.66 -9.34
C GLU A 70 -8.01 -2.86 -8.60
N GLU A 71 -7.23 -3.68 -7.87
CA GLU A 71 -7.76 -4.77 -7.04
C GLU A 71 -8.75 -4.28 -5.96
N PHE A 72 -8.56 -3.07 -5.45
CA PHE A 72 -9.33 -2.48 -4.34
C PHE A 72 -10.26 -1.36 -4.79
N ARG A 73 -10.37 -1.11 -6.10
CA ARG A 73 -11.10 0.03 -6.65
C ARG A 73 -12.56 0.07 -6.20
N ASP A 74 -13.22 -1.09 -6.23
CA ASP A 74 -14.63 -1.20 -5.84
C ASP A 74 -14.82 -1.00 -4.33
N ASP A 75 -13.90 -1.51 -3.51
CA ASP A 75 -13.90 -1.31 -2.05
C ASP A 75 -13.71 0.17 -1.68
N LEU A 76 -12.79 0.87 -2.37
CA LEU A 76 -12.47 2.26 -2.11
C LEU A 76 -13.53 3.24 -2.64
N ASN A 77 -14.34 2.82 -3.62
CA ASN A 77 -15.32 3.69 -4.27
C ASN A 77 -16.48 4.05 -3.32
N GLY A 78 -16.43 5.27 -2.78
CA GLY A 78 -17.44 5.79 -1.84
C GLY A 78 -17.16 5.49 -0.37
N ALA A 79 -16.03 4.84 -0.06
CA ALA A 79 -15.53 4.69 1.29
C ALA A 79 -14.93 6.01 1.82
N LEU A 80 -14.98 6.21 3.13
CA LEU A 80 -14.15 7.21 3.80
C LEU A 80 -12.75 6.65 3.93
N VAL A 81 -11.77 7.32 3.32
CA VAL A 81 -10.36 6.98 3.46
C VAL A 81 -9.76 7.73 4.65
N LEU A 82 -9.13 6.97 5.55
CA LEU A 82 -8.32 7.47 6.66
C LEU A 82 -6.84 7.20 6.34
N ALA A 83 -5.98 8.21 6.48
CA ALA A 83 -4.54 8.12 6.26
C ALA A 83 -3.80 8.97 7.28
#